data_AF-A0A382XB10-F1
#
_entry.id   AF-A0A382XB10-F1
#
_cell.length_a   1.000
_cell.length_b   1.000
_cell.length_c   1.000
_cell.angle_alpha   90.00
_cell.angle_beta   90.00
_cell.angle_gamma   90.00
#
_symmetry.space_group_name_H-M   'P 1'
#
loop_
_entity.id
_entity.type
_entity.pdbx_description
1 polymer ?
#
loop_
_entity_poly.entity_id
_entity_poly.type
_entity_poly.pdbx_seq_one_letter_code
_entity_poly.pdbx_strand_id
1 'polypeptide(L)'
;MNTYFYKATKINLFVFMILVANTPPEIENPAVVEINKMPARATFFTYESKALAKANDLSQSKYYQSLNGDWQFNWVRDPADRPMDFYKTDFDDSGWNEIPVPANWEINGYGVPIYLNHPYE
;
A
#
# COMPACT_ATOMS: atom_id res chain seq x y z
N MET A 1 -5.18 -60.20 -34.79
CA MET A 1 -4.35 -60.07 -33.58
C MET A 1 -3.95 -58.62 -33.44
N ASN A 2 -4.18 -58.01 -32.28
CA ASN A 2 -4.48 -56.58 -32.08
C ASN A 2 -3.46 -55.56 -32.61
N THR A 3 -4.01 -54.52 -33.23
CA THR A 3 -3.40 -53.22 -33.51
C THR A 3 -3.49 -52.31 -32.29
N TYR A 4 -2.38 -51.69 -31.85
CA TYR A 4 -2.38 -50.60 -30.86
C TYR A 4 -1.76 -49.34 -31.48
N PHE A 5 -2.61 -48.37 -31.80
CA PHE A 5 -2.21 -47.00 -32.14
C PHE A 5 -2.01 -46.20 -30.84
N TYR A 6 -0.79 -45.77 -30.54
CA TYR A 6 -0.52 -44.80 -29.49
C TYR A 6 -0.93 -43.40 -29.97
N LYS A 7 -2.01 -42.85 -29.42
CA LYS A 7 -2.32 -41.41 -29.53
C LYS A 7 -1.39 -40.66 -28.60
N ALA A 8 -0.41 -39.96 -29.15
CA ALA A 8 0.41 -39.00 -28.41
C ALA A 8 -0.41 -37.73 -28.18
N THR A 9 -1.00 -37.58 -27.00
CA THR A 9 -1.62 -36.33 -26.55
C THR A 9 -0.52 -35.34 -26.19
N LYS A 10 -0.37 -34.25 -26.96
CA LYS A 10 0.53 -33.16 -26.62
C LYS A 10 -0.04 -32.41 -25.40
N ILE A 11 0.63 -32.54 -24.26
CA ILE A 11 0.37 -31.72 -23.06
C ILE A 11 1.12 -30.41 -23.28
N ASN A 12 0.40 -29.32 -23.52
CA ASN A 12 0.98 -27.97 -23.52
C ASN A 12 1.18 -27.54 -22.07
N LEU A 13 2.42 -27.61 -21.59
CA LEU A 13 2.81 -27.07 -20.29
C LEU A 13 2.99 -25.55 -20.45
N PHE A 14 1.96 -24.78 -20.11
CA PHE A 14 2.09 -23.33 -19.93
C PHE A 14 2.83 -23.08 -18.61
N VAL A 15 4.11 -22.74 -18.70
CA VAL A 15 4.88 -22.24 -17.55
C VAL A 15 4.47 -20.79 -17.31
N PHE A 16 3.66 -20.56 -16.28
CA PHE A 16 3.39 -19.21 -15.79
C PHE A 16 4.62 -18.74 -15.01
N MET A 17 5.36 -17.79 -15.57
CA MET A 17 6.46 -17.14 -14.85
C MET A 17 5.84 -16.14 -13.87
N ILE A 18 5.83 -16.47 -12.58
CA ILE A 18 5.36 -15.55 -11.55
C ILE A 18 6.43 -14.46 -11.42
N LEU A 19 6.10 -13.23 -11.85
CA LEU A 19 6.92 -12.06 -11.52
C LEU A 19 6.72 -11.78 -10.04
N VAL A 20 7.75 -12.04 -9.24
CA VAL A 20 7.74 -11.79 -7.80
C VAL A 20 8.25 -10.38 -7.54
N ALA A 21 7.55 -9.64 -6.69
CA ALA A 21 7.97 -8.31 -6.28
C ALA A 21 9.14 -8.39 -5.28
N ASN A 22 10.30 -7.84 -5.61
CA ASN A 22 11.39 -7.78 -4.63
C ASN A 22 11.04 -6.80 -3.49
N THR A 23 11.45 -7.14 -2.27
CA THR A 23 11.39 -6.21 -1.13
C THR A 23 12.30 -5.00 -1.41
N PRO A 24 11.83 -3.76 -1.24
CA PRO A 24 12.68 -2.59 -1.43
C PRO A 24 13.84 -2.61 -0.42
N PRO A 25 15.12 -2.50 -0.84
CA PRO A 25 16.27 -2.64 0.07
C PRO A 25 16.31 -1.56 1.16
N GLU A 26 15.68 -0.41 0.93
CA GLU A 26 15.61 0.68 1.88
C GLU A 26 14.85 0.32 3.17
N ILE A 27 13.89 -0.60 3.14
CA ILE A 27 13.11 -0.96 4.34
C ILE A 27 13.86 -1.93 5.27
N GLU A 28 14.94 -2.56 4.78
CA GLU A 28 15.80 -3.48 5.54
C GLU A 28 17.12 -2.82 5.99
N ASN A 29 17.37 -1.56 5.60
CA ASN A 29 18.62 -0.86 5.91
C ASN A 29 18.44 0.16 7.05
N PRO A 30 18.96 -0.09 8.26
CA PRO A 30 18.78 0.82 9.40
C PRO A 30 19.50 2.17 9.24
N ALA A 31 20.46 2.30 8.32
CA ALA A 31 21.10 3.57 8.02
C ALA A 31 20.19 4.51 7.20
N VAL A 32 19.14 3.98 6.57
CA VAL A 32 18.17 4.75 5.79
C VAL A 32 16.97 5.07 6.67
N VAL A 33 16.99 6.26 7.28
CA VAL A 33 15.89 6.74 8.13
C VAL A 33 14.91 7.67 7.41
N GLU A 34 15.30 8.20 6.25
CA GLU A 34 14.48 9.07 5.41
C GLU A 34 15.02 9.12 3.97
N ILE A 35 14.13 9.36 3.01
CA ILE A 35 14.46 9.63 1.62
C ILE A 35 13.63 10.85 1.18
N ASN A 36 14.27 11.91 0.70
CA ASN A 36 13.62 13.12 0.15
C ASN A 36 12.61 13.83 1.08
N LYS A 37 12.69 13.61 2.39
CA LYS A 37 11.82 14.30 3.37
C LYS A 37 12.29 15.75 3.55
N MET A 38 11.34 16.66 3.78
CA MET A 38 11.67 18.03 4.19
C MET A 38 12.33 18.04 5.58
N PRO A 39 13.22 19.01 5.86
CA PRO A 39 13.85 19.13 7.18
C PRO A 39 12.82 19.40 8.28
N ALA A 40 13.07 18.88 9.47
CA ALA A 40 12.22 19.10 10.63
C ALA A 40 12.07 20.60 10.95
N ARG A 41 10.84 21.01 11.27
CA ARG A 41 10.52 22.39 11.66
C ARG A 41 9.34 22.42 12.64
N ALA A 42 9.15 23.57 13.28
CA ALA A 42 7.98 23.80 14.15
C ALA A 42 6.67 23.57 13.38
N THR A 43 5.62 23.17 14.10
CA THR A 43 4.28 23.00 13.52
C THR A 43 3.60 24.37 13.38
N PHE A 44 3.13 24.69 12.18
CA PHE A 44 2.35 25.89 11.85
C PHE A 44 1.73 25.64 10.47
N PHE A 45 0.71 26.42 10.15
CA PHE A 45 0.03 26.37 8.86
C PHE A 45 -0.16 27.78 8.32
N THR A 46 -0.17 27.93 7.00
CA THR A 46 -0.38 29.21 6.36
C THR A 46 -1.86 29.50 6.18
N TYR A 47 -2.30 30.62 6.73
CA TYR A 47 -3.65 31.15 6.56
C TYR A 47 -3.58 32.46 5.78
N GLU A 48 -4.64 32.74 5.02
CA GLU A 48 -4.82 33.94 4.22
C GLU A 48 -5.16 35.19 5.06
N SER A 49 -5.49 35.03 6.34
CA SER A 49 -5.77 36.16 7.24
C SER A 49 -5.36 35.87 8.69
N LYS A 50 -5.12 36.96 9.44
CA LYS A 50 -4.83 36.88 10.88
C LYS A 50 -6.00 36.33 11.70
N ALA A 51 -7.24 36.60 11.28
CA ALA A 51 -8.43 36.10 11.96
C ALA A 51 -8.50 34.57 11.88
N LEU A 52 -8.29 34.00 10.69
CA LEU A 52 -8.23 32.55 10.48
C LEU A 52 -7.04 31.92 11.21
N ALA A 53 -5.86 32.55 11.14
CA ALA A 53 -4.69 32.08 11.89
C ALA A 53 -4.93 32.03 13.41
N LYS A 54 -5.74 32.96 13.94
CA LYS A 54 -6.13 32.97 15.35
C LYS A 54 -7.16 31.89 15.68
N ALA A 55 -8.09 31.59 14.78
CA ALA A 55 -9.06 30.51 14.93
C ALA A 55 -8.39 29.13 14.90
N ASN A 56 -7.30 29.01 14.12
CA ASN A 56 -6.45 27.81 14.03
C ASN A 56 -7.21 26.53 13.62
N ASP A 57 -8.21 26.70 12.76
CA ASP A 57 -8.90 25.60 12.09
C ASP A 57 -8.40 25.50 10.65
N LEU A 58 -7.61 24.46 10.36
CA LEU A 58 -7.04 24.20 9.03
C LEU A 58 -8.11 24.14 7.94
N SER A 59 -9.28 23.56 8.25
CA SER A 59 -10.36 23.35 7.28
C SER A 59 -10.97 24.63 6.73
N GLN A 60 -10.77 25.76 7.44
CA GLN A 60 -11.26 27.07 7.03
C GLN A 60 -10.32 27.79 6.05
N SER A 61 -9.10 27.28 5.86
CA SER A 61 -8.12 27.89 4.95
C SER A 61 -8.33 27.42 3.53
N LYS A 62 -8.30 28.35 2.57
CA LYS A 62 -8.30 28.01 1.14
C LYS A 62 -7.07 27.21 0.66
N TYR A 63 -6.02 27.13 1.48
CA TYR A 63 -4.80 26.37 1.16
C TYR A 63 -4.82 24.95 1.73
N TYR A 64 -5.94 24.55 2.35
CA TYR A 64 -6.10 23.24 2.94
C TYR A 64 -7.00 22.36 2.08
N GLN A 65 -6.54 21.13 1.85
CA GLN A 65 -7.32 20.06 1.25
C GLN A 65 -7.13 18.82 2.13
N SER A 66 -8.22 18.32 2.71
CA SER A 66 -8.19 17.02 3.37
C SER A 66 -8.14 15.92 2.31
N LEU A 67 -7.32 14.90 2.57
CA LEU A 67 -7.30 13.65 1.82
C LEU A 67 -7.86 12.48 2.65
N ASN A 68 -8.44 12.76 3.81
CA ASN A 68 -9.18 11.76 4.58
C ASN A 68 -10.46 11.37 3.83
N GLY A 69 -10.84 10.11 3.94
CA GLY A 69 -11.96 9.52 3.21
C GLY A 69 -11.68 8.06 2.88
N ASP A 70 -12.44 7.53 1.94
CA ASP A 70 -12.29 6.15 1.48
C ASP A 70 -11.20 6.04 0.41
N TRP A 71 -10.31 5.06 0.57
CA TRP A 71 -9.18 4.81 -0.33
C TRP A 71 -9.24 3.38 -0.86
N GLN A 72 -8.94 3.20 -2.15
CA GLN A 72 -8.72 1.87 -2.72
C GLN A 72 -7.54 1.19 -2.00
N PHE A 73 -7.78 -0.02 -1.52
CA PHE A 73 -6.89 -0.72 -0.60
C PHE A 73 -6.84 -2.22 -0.91
N ASN A 74 -5.61 -2.71 -1.10
CA ASN A 74 -5.31 -4.11 -1.31
C ASN A 74 -4.26 -4.57 -0.30
N TRP A 75 -4.67 -5.48 0.59
CA TRP A 75 -3.79 -6.08 1.58
C TRP A 75 -3.24 -7.41 1.06
N VAL A 76 -1.94 -7.59 1.17
CA VAL A 76 -1.24 -8.85 0.89
C VAL A 76 -0.41 -9.26 2.10
N ARG A 77 -0.20 -10.56 2.28
CA ARG A 77 0.54 -11.08 3.44
C ARG A 77 2.05 -10.87 3.30
N ASP A 78 2.57 -11.07 2.09
CA ASP A 78 3.99 -10.93 1.77
C ASP A 78 4.17 -9.79 0.76
N PRO A 79 5.14 -8.87 0.93
CA PRO A 79 5.44 -7.85 -0.07
C PRO A 79 5.65 -8.40 -1.49
N ALA A 80 6.12 -9.65 -1.61
CA ALA A 80 6.29 -10.37 -2.87
C ALA A 80 5.00 -10.54 -3.68
N ASP A 81 3.85 -10.59 -3.01
CA ASP A 81 2.54 -10.85 -3.60
C ASP A 81 1.86 -9.56 -4.12
N ARG A 82 2.46 -8.39 -3.90
CA ARG A 82 1.88 -7.11 -4.32
C ARG A 82 1.88 -6.97 -5.86
N PRO A 83 0.85 -6.37 -6.47
CA PRO A 83 0.91 -6.02 -7.89
C PRO A 83 2.04 -5.02 -8.14
N MET A 84 3.01 -5.33 -9.01
CA MET A 84 4.22 -4.51 -9.15
C MET A 84 3.99 -3.11 -9.70
N ASP A 85 2.96 -2.93 -10.50
CA ASP A 85 2.67 -1.70 -11.24
C ASP A 85 1.51 -0.89 -10.65
N PHE A 86 1.10 -1.18 -9.40
CA PHE A 86 -0.07 -0.55 -8.76
C PHE A 86 0.01 0.98 -8.64
N TYR A 87 1.21 1.55 -8.72
CA TYR A 87 1.44 3.00 -8.64
C TYR A 87 1.20 3.73 -9.95
N LYS A 88 1.06 3.01 -11.08
CA LYS A 88 0.83 3.63 -12.38
C LYS A 88 -0.59 4.17 -12.46
N THR A 89 -0.75 5.32 -13.10
CA THR A 89 -2.05 6.00 -13.24
C THR A 89 -3.07 5.26 -14.11
N ASP A 90 -2.61 4.28 -14.88
CA ASP A 90 -3.41 3.43 -15.78
C ASP A 90 -3.60 2.00 -15.24
N PHE A 91 -3.17 1.72 -14.01
CA PHE A 91 -3.44 0.45 -13.35
C PHE A 91 -4.94 0.34 -13.02
N ASP A 92 -5.53 -0.82 -13.29
CA ASP A 92 -6.93 -1.11 -12.96
C ASP A 92 -7.03 -1.66 -11.53
N ASP A 93 -7.47 -0.80 -10.60
CA ASP A 93 -7.73 -1.11 -9.21
C ASP A 93 -9.21 -1.34 -8.90
N SER A 94 -10.08 -1.44 -9.92
CA SER A 94 -11.55 -1.56 -9.73
C SER A 94 -11.99 -2.80 -8.95
N GLY A 95 -11.12 -3.80 -8.82
CA GLY A 95 -11.33 -5.00 -8.01
C GLY A 95 -10.90 -4.88 -6.55
N TRP A 96 -10.35 -3.74 -6.12
CA TRP A 96 -9.89 -3.52 -4.76
C TRP A 96 -11.06 -3.15 -3.84
N ASN A 97 -10.84 -3.33 -2.54
CA ASN A 97 -11.79 -2.87 -1.53
C ASN A 97 -11.46 -1.42 -1.16
N GLU A 98 -12.37 -0.76 -0.46
CA GLU A 98 -12.12 0.55 0.14
C GLU A 98 -11.82 0.43 1.64
N ILE A 99 -10.99 1.33 2.16
CA ILE A 99 -10.73 1.51 3.60
C ILE A 99 -10.86 2.98 3.98
N PRO A 100 -11.48 3.32 5.13
CA PRO A 100 -11.49 4.69 5.62
C PRO A 100 -10.09 5.11 6.10
N VAL A 101 -9.66 6.31 5.75
CA VAL A 101 -8.37 6.90 6.17
C VAL A 101 -8.63 8.17 6.99
N PRO A 102 -8.05 8.31 8.19
CA PRO A 102 -7.07 7.42 8.83
C PRO A 102 -7.68 6.19 9.52
N ALA A 103 -7.00 5.05 9.42
CA ALA A 103 -7.35 3.85 10.18
C ALA A 103 -6.17 2.88 10.35
N ASN A 104 -6.25 2.01 11.36
CA ASN A 104 -5.44 0.79 11.44
C ASN A 104 -6.14 -0.31 10.64
N TRP A 105 -5.44 -1.04 9.77
CA TRP A 105 -6.11 -2.01 8.89
C TRP A 105 -6.61 -3.24 9.66
N GLU A 106 -6.03 -3.60 10.81
CA GLU A 106 -6.41 -4.78 11.59
C GLU A 106 -7.82 -4.70 12.16
N ILE A 107 -8.22 -3.49 12.58
CA ILE A 107 -9.59 -3.25 13.06
C ILE A 107 -10.61 -3.16 11.92
N ASN A 108 -10.13 -3.09 10.67
CA ASN A 108 -10.93 -3.06 9.45
C ASN A 108 -10.93 -4.42 8.72
N GLY A 109 -10.51 -5.50 9.39
CA GLY A 109 -10.64 -6.87 8.89
C GLY A 109 -9.43 -7.41 8.11
N TYR A 110 -8.29 -6.70 8.09
CA TYR A 110 -7.08 -7.13 7.40
C TYR A 110 -5.98 -7.57 8.36
N GLY A 111 -5.39 -8.74 8.14
CA GLY A 111 -4.35 -9.26 9.03
C GLY A 111 -4.88 -9.65 10.42
N VAL A 112 -3.99 -9.66 11.42
CA VAL A 112 -4.33 -10.07 12.79
C VAL A 112 -3.69 -9.07 13.76
N PRO A 113 -4.48 -8.40 14.62
CA PRO A 113 -3.91 -7.54 15.65
C PRO A 113 -3.19 -8.38 16.69
N ILE A 114 -1.92 -8.08 16.92
CA ILE A 114 -1.07 -8.80 17.88
C ILE A 114 -0.78 -7.87 19.07
N TYR A 115 -1.22 -8.28 20.26
CA TYR A 115 -0.84 -7.62 21.51
C TYR A 115 0.24 -8.43 22.22
N LEU A 116 1.23 -7.74 22.77
CA LEU A 116 2.44 -8.37 23.26
C LEU A 116 3.12 -7.50 24.31
N ASN A 117 3.54 -8.08 25.44
CA ASN A 117 4.26 -7.35 26.50
C ASN A 117 5.80 -7.45 26.31
N HIS A 118 6.31 -8.61 25.90
CA HIS A 118 7.74 -8.86 25.58
C HIS A 118 7.91 -10.18 24.79
N PRO A 119 7.70 -10.26 23.45
CA PRO A 119 8.90 -10.39 22.59
C PRO A 119 8.95 -9.71 21.18
N TYR A 120 10.09 -9.07 20.90
CA TYR A 120 11.00 -9.20 19.74
C TYR A 120 12.38 -8.78 20.28
N GLU A 121 13.50 -9.37 19.82
CA GLU A 121 14.89 -8.97 20.19
C GLU A 121 15.58 -8.21 19.05
#